data_AF-W5Y490-F1
#
_entry.id   AF-W5Y490-F1
#
_cell.length_a   1.000
_cell.length_b   1.000
_cell.length_c   1.000
_cell.angle_alpha   90.00
_cell.angle_beta   90.00
_cell.angle_gamma   90.00
#
_symmetry.space_group_name_H-M   'P 1'
#
loop_
_entity.id
_entity.type
_entity.pdbx_description
1 polymer ?
#
loop_
_entity_poly.entity_id
_entity_poly.type
_entity_poly.pdbx_seq_one_letter_code
_entity_poly.pdbx_strand_id
1 'polypeptide(L)'
;MGLVVALVIGTHILLWLIRLVDGGGIEKGKLTESARFFEVQDVDGFWLTLIALLASLSPIVLAFVEDTVFRHTLLVRPAIFWRVGTAGKALLVLLNAFLFGASHFFAFHGSLLATVPYMVVGLFFSLVYLWRRNLWLVLVAHMVFNSAPFFASLLIVLLGG
;
A
#
# COMPACT_ATOMS: atom_id res chain seq x y z
N MET A 1 9.72 -13.36 -8.85
CA MET A 1 9.91 -13.06 -7.41
C MET A 1 10.96 -11.99 -7.15
N GLY A 2 12.18 -12.10 -7.69
CA GLY A 2 13.22 -11.07 -7.48
C GLY A 2 12.80 -9.62 -7.82
N LEU A 3 11.98 -9.44 -8.86
CA LEU A 3 11.50 -8.12 -9.28
C LEU A 3 10.49 -7.49 -8.29
N VAL A 4 9.66 -8.31 -7.63
CA VAL A 4 8.73 -7.84 -6.58
C VAL A 4 9.52 -7.44 -5.34
N VAL A 5 10.53 -8.23 -4.95
CA VAL A 5 11.40 -7.91 -3.81
C VAL A 5 12.18 -6.61 -4.05
N ALA A 6 12.73 -6.42 -5.25
CA ALA A 6 13.42 -5.18 -5.63
C ALA A 6 12.49 -3.96 -5.55
N LEU A 7 11.24 -4.11 -5.99
CA LEU A 7 10.23 -3.04 -5.86
C LEU A 7 9.93 -2.75 -4.39
N VAL A 8 9.73 -3.77 -3.55
CA VAL A 8 9.48 -3.60 -2.11
C VAL A 8 10.61 -2.77 -1.50
N ILE A 9 11.86 -3.19 -1.68
CA ILE A 9 13.03 -2.49 -1.16
C ILE A 9 13.10 -1.07 -1.70
N GLY A 10 12.94 -0.90 -3.01
CA GLY A 10 12.98 0.40 -3.68
C GLY A 10 11.93 1.38 -3.15
N THR A 11 10.69 0.93 -2.93
CA THR A 11 9.61 1.78 -2.41
C THR A 11 9.90 2.21 -0.97
N HIS A 12 10.47 1.34 -0.13
CA HIS A 12 10.85 1.68 1.25
C HIS A 12 12.01 2.68 1.30
N ILE A 13 13.02 2.51 0.44
CA ILE A 13 14.11 3.48 0.28
C ILE A 13 13.56 4.83 -0.19
N LEU A 14 12.66 4.83 -1.18
CA LEU A 14 12.07 6.05 -1.70
C LEU A 14 11.21 6.77 -0.66
N LEU A 15 10.40 6.04 0.11
CA LEU A 15 9.66 6.59 1.26
C LEU A 15 10.60 7.21 2.29
N TRP A 16 11.71 6.54 2.61
CA TRP A 16 12.70 7.06 3.54
C TRP A 16 13.31 8.37 3.03
N LEU A 17 13.71 8.43 1.76
CA LEU A 17 14.23 9.66 1.14
C LEU A 17 13.20 10.79 1.15
N ILE A 18 11.94 10.51 0.82
CA ILE A 18 10.88 11.53 0.81
C ILE A 18 10.64 12.08 2.21
N ARG A 19 10.65 11.24 3.26
CA ARG A 19 10.50 11.69 4.65
C ARG A 19 11.62 12.63 5.10
N LEU A 20 12.84 12.47 4.56
CA LEU A 20 13.93 13.42 4.81
C LEU A 20 13.67 14.79 4.20
N VAL A 21 13.03 14.83 3.03
CA VAL A 21 12.72 16.07 2.29
C VAL A 21 11.48 16.76 2.83
N ASP A 22 10.44 16.00 3.17
CA ASP A 22 9.13 16.53 3.62
C ASP A 22 9.17 17.08 5.05
N GLY A 23 10.36 17.17 5.67
CA GLY A 23 10.52 17.61 7.06
C GLY A 23 9.87 16.69 8.09
N GLY A 24 9.35 15.53 7.65
CA GLY A 24 8.80 14.45 8.47
C GLY A 24 9.88 13.70 9.25
N GLY A 25 10.76 14.44 9.92
CA GLY A 25 11.42 13.92 11.10
C GLY A 25 10.34 13.44 12.06
N ILE A 26 10.63 12.37 12.79
CA ILE A 26 9.77 11.88 13.86
C ILE A 26 9.42 13.09 14.75
N GLU A 27 8.23 13.68 14.62
CA GLU A 27 7.69 14.61 15.61
C GLU A 27 7.53 13.78 16.88
N LYS A 28 8.58 13.70 17.70
CA LYS A 28 8.58 13.06 19.02
C LYS A 28 7.66 13.78 20.03
N GLY A 29 6.70 14.58 19.57
CA GLY A 29 6.03 15.63 20.35
C GLY A 29 4.51 15.63 20.37
N LYS A 30 3.80 14.73 19.67
CA LYS A 30 2.32 14.70 19.68
C LYS A 30 1.70 13.37 20.15
N LEU A 31 2.46 12.58 20.92
CA LEU A 31 1.95 11.34 21.52
C LEU A 31 1.21 11.55 22.85
N THR A 32 1.13 12.79 23.37
CA THR A 32 0.78 13.04 24.77
C THR A 32 -0.69 13.36 25.04
N GLU A 33 -1.50 13.68 24.03
CA GLU A 33 -2.91 14.07 24.22
C GLU A 33 -3.93 13.04 23.71
N SER A 34 -3.72 12.42 22.55
CA SER A 34 -4.62 11.37 22.04
C SER A 34 -4.53 10.05 22.82
N ALA A 35 -3.39 9.81 23.49
CA ALA A 35 -3.19 8.66 24.35
C ALA A 35 -3.98 8.71 25.68
N ARG A 36 -4.59 9.86 26.03
CA ARG A 36 -5.39 10.00 27.26
C ARG A 36 -6.88 9.71 27.06
N PHE A 37 -7.37 9.68 25.82
CA PHE A 37 -8.77 9.35 25.52
C PHE A 37 -9.03 7.84 25.45
N PHE A 38 -7.98 7.05 25.25
CA PHE A 38 -8.00 5.61 25.44
C PHE A 38 -7.28 5.31 26.74
N GLU A 39 -7.95 5.56 27.86
CA GLU A 39 -7.60 4.86 29.10
C GLU A 39 -7.75 3.36 28.78
N VAL A 40 -6.62 2.73 28.49
CA VAL A 40 -6.50 1.34 28.09
C VAL A 40 -7.09 0.54 29.25
N GLN A 41 -8.31 0.02 29.07
CA GLN A 41 -8.71 -1.18 29.80
C GLN A 41 -7.55 -2.16 29.66
N ASP A 42 -7.07 -2.74 30.76
CA ASP A 42 -6.06 -3.80 30.77
C ASP A 42 -6.57 -4.99 29.93
N VAL A 43 -6.43 -4.87 28.61
CA VAL A 43 -6.63 -5.98 27.69
C VAL A 43 -5.32 -6.74 27.75
N ASP A 44 -5.38 -7.99 28.20
CA ASP A 44 -4.19 -8.83 28.28
C ASP A 44 -3.42 -8.83 26.94
N GLY A 45 -2.10 -9.02 27.02
CA GLY A 45 -1.24 -8.97 25.83
C GLY A 45 -1.64 -9.97 24.74
N PHE A 46 -2.38 -11.02 25.11
CA PHE A 46 -2.94 -12.00 24.20
C PHE A 46 -4.04 -11.40 23.31
N TRP A 47 -5.03 -10.69 23.87
CA TRP A 47 -6.10 -10.09 23.07
C TRP A 47 -5.60 -8.98 22.15
N LEU A 48 -4.66 -8.14 22.61
CA LEU A 48 -4.05 -7.11 21.75
C LEU A 48 -3.33 -7.75 20.56
N THR A 49 -2.63 -8.85 20.81
CA THR A 49 -1.94 -9.61 19.78
C THR A 49 -2.90 -10.28 18.80
N LEU A 50 -3.99 -10.86 19.30
CA LEU A 50 -5.03 -11.47 18.46
C LEU A 50 -5.71 -10.43 17.57
N ILE A 51 -6.02 -9.24 18.10
CA ILE A 51 -6.59 -8.14 17.33
C ILE A 51 -5.60 -7.68 16.25
N ALA A 52 -4.31 -7.53 16.57
CA ALA A 52 -3.29 -7.16 15.59
C ALA A 52 -3.15 -8.20 14.47
N LEU A 53 -3.21 -9.49 14.81
CA LEU A 53 -3.20 -10.58 13.83
C LEU A 53 -4.43 -10.54 12.91
N LEU A 54 -5.63 -10.38 13.46
CA LEU A 54 -6.86 -10.27 12.66
C LEU A 54 -6.86 -9.01 11.78
N ALA A 55 -6.42 -7.88 12.33
CA ALA A 55 -6.28 -6.62 11.58
C ALA A 55 -5.26 -6.76 10.43
N SER A 56 -4.22 -7.57 10.60
CA SER A 56 -3.22 -7.83 9.55
C SER A 56 -3.74 -8.66 8.37
N LEU A 57 -4.95 -9.25 8.47
CA LEU A 57 -5.63 -9.90 7.34
C LEU A 57 -6.39 -8.89 6.46
N SER A 58 -6.75 -7.72 7.01
CA SER A 58 -7.47 -6.68 6.26
C SER A 58 -6.78 -6.21 4.97
N PRO A 59 -5.43 -6.08 4.90
CA PRO A 59 -4.74 -5.68 3.67
C PRO A 59 -4.88 -6.69 2.54
N ILE A 60 -5.23 -7.96 2.82
CA ILE A 60 -5.41 -9.00 1.81
C ILE A 60 -6.72 -8.78 1.05
N VAL A 61 -7.82 -8.60 1.78
CA VAL A 61 -9.13 -8.31 1.18
C VAL A 61 -9.08 -6.96 0.46
N LEU A 62 -8.43 -5.98 1.07
CA LEU A 62 -8.27 -4.66 0.47
C LEU A 62 -7.44 -4.73 -0.82
N ALA A 63 -6.32 -5.45 -0.85
CA ALA A 63 -5.51 -5.62 -2.07
C ALA A 63 -6.32 -6.26 -3.21
N PHE A 64 -7.20 -7.22 -2.92
CA PHE A 64 -8.10 -7.81 -3.92
C PHE A 64 -9.08 -6.78 -4.51
N VAL A 65 -9.72 -5.98 -3.64
CA VAL A 65 -10.63 -4.91 -4.07
C VAL A 65 -9.87 -3.87 -4.90
N GLU A 66 -8.71 -3.42 -4.40
CA GLU A 66 -7.87 -2.43 -5.08
C GLU A 66 -7.43 -2.92 -6.46
N ASP A 67 -6.89 -4.13 -6.59
CA ASP A 67 -6.44 -4.62 -7.89
C ASP A 67 -7.61 -4.86 -8.86
N THR A 68 -8.78 -5.28 -8.36
CA THR A 68 -9.96 -5.40 -9.22
C THR A 68 -10.42 -4.02 -9.71
N VAL A 69 -10.54 -3.04 -8.82
CA VAL A 69 -10.99 -1.68 -9.16
C VAL A 69 -9.97 -1.00 -10.08
N PHE A 70 -8.70 -0.97 -9.70
CA PHE A 70 -7.69 -0.24 -10.45
C PHE A 70 -7.36 -0.92 -11.79
N ARG A 71 -7.23 -2.25 -11.85
CA ARG A 71 -6.82 -2.92 -13.10
C ARG A 71 -7.98 -3.16 -14.05
N HIS A 72 -9.11 -3.65 -13.56
CA HIS A 72 -10.26 -3.93 -14.43
C HIS A 72 -11.08 -2.68 -14.68
N THR A 73 -11.50 -1.98 -13.62
CA THR A 73 -12.48 -0.89 -13.76
C THR A 73 -11.86 0.43 -14.20
N LEU A 74 -10.70 0.81 -13.69
CA LEU A 74 -10.09 2.12 -13.96
C LEU A 74 -9.02 2.09 -15.06
N LEU A 75 -8.55 0.91 -15.47
CA LEU A 75 -7.53 0.78 -16.52
C LEU A 75 -8.09 0.11 -17.80
N VAL A 76 -8.59 -1.13 -17.70
CA VAL A 76 -9.00 -1.89 -18.89
C VAL A 76 -10.36 -1.46 -19.44
N ARG A 77 -11.39 -1.34 -18.59
CA ARG A 77 -12.73 -0.95 -19.04
C ARG A 77 -12.73 0.37 -19.82
N PRO A 78 -12.10 1.47 -19.34
CA PRO A 78 -12.13 2.74 -20.05
C PRO A 78 -11.31 2.68 -21.34
N ALA A 79 -10.21 1.94 -21.35
CA ALA A 79 -9.39 1.75 -22.55
C ALA A 79 -10.17 1.05 -23.68
N ILE A 80 -11.00 0.06 -23.35
CA ILE A 80 -11.86 -0.63 -24.31
C ILE A 80 -13.05 0.24 -24.71
N PHE A 81 -13.75 0.81 -23.73
CA PHE A 81 -14.97 1.59 -23.93
C PHE A 81 -14.72 2.82 -24.83
N TRP A 82 -13.66 3.58 -24.57
CA TRP A 82 -13.29 4.75 -25.38
C TRP A 82 -12.41 4.42 -26.59
N ARG A 83 -12.12 3.14 -26.84
CA ARG A 83 -11.29 2.67 -27.97
C ARG A 83 -9.97 3.44 -28.11
N VAL A 84 -9.32 3.71 -26.98
CA VAL A 84 -8.15 4.59 -26.96
C VAL A 84 -6.95 3.97 -27.70
N GLY A 85 -6.27 4.78 -28.50
CA GLY A 85 -5.02 4.40 -29.15
C GLY A 85 -3.86 4.21 -28.17
N THR A 86 -2.68 3.85 -28.67
CA THR A 86 -1.50 3.55 -27.84
C THR A 86 -1.12 4.68 -26.89
N ALA A 87 -1.15 5.93 -27.35
CA ALA A 87 -0.88 7.10 -26.51
C ALA A 87 -1.91 7.25 -25.38
N GLY A 88 -3.20 7.02 -25.67
CA GLY A 88 -4.26 7.05 -24.66
C GLY A 88 -4.14 5.92 -23.64
N LYS A 89 -3.68 4.73 -24.05
CA LYS A 89 -3.37 3.63 -23.11
C LYS A 89 -2.24 3.99 -22.17
N ALA A 90 -1.18 4.62 -22.68
CA ALA A 90 -0.07 5.08 -21.85
C ALA A 90 -0.55 6.14 -20.83
N LEU A 91 -1.38 7.09 -21.26
CA LEU A 91 -1.97 8.09 -20.37
C LEU A 91 -2.86 7.44 -19.30
N LEU A 92 -3.69 6.45 -19.67
CA LEU A 92 -4.52 5.72 -18.70
C LEU A 92 -3.66 4.96 -17.68
N VAL A 93 -2.52 4.39 -18.08
CA VAL A 93 -1.60 3.74 -17.15
C VAL A 93 -1.02 4.75 -16.16
N LEU A 94 -0.58 5.92 -16.63
CA LEU A 94 -0.05 6.98 -15.77
C LEU A 94 -1.13 7.53 -14.83
N LEU A 95 -2.34 7.75 -15.33
CA LEU A 95 -3.48 8.18 -14.52
C LEU A 95 -3.85 7.12 -13.48
N ASN A 96 -3.85 5.85 -13.85
CA ASN A 96 -4.14 4.75 -12.92
C ASN A 96 -3.10 4.69 -11.79
N ALA A 97 -1.82 4.83 -12.14
CA ALA A 97 -0.73 4.88 -11.18
C ALA A 97 -0.88 6.08 -10.22
N PHE A 98 -1.15 7.26 -10.76
CA PHE A 98 -1.38 8.47 -9.97
C PHE A 98 -2.56 8.30 -9.00
N LEU A 99 -3.71 7.84 -9.49
CA LEU A 99 -4.91 7.63 -8.68
C LEU A 99 -4.68 6.57 -7.59
N PHE A 100 -3.90 5.53 -7.89
CA PHE A 100 -3.54 4.49 -6.91
C PHE A 100 -2.67 5.04 -5.78
N GLY A 101 -1.69 5.90 -6.08
CA GLY A 101 -0.94 6.59 -5.03
C GLY A 101 -1.81 7.61 -4.29
N ALA A 102 -2.61 8.40 -5.02
CA ALA A 102 -3.45 9.44 -4.44
C ALA A 102 -4.53 8.87 -3.48
N SER A 103 -5.01 7.64 -3.67
CA SER A 103 -5.93 7.01 -2.72
C SER A 103 -5.33 6.81 -1.32
N HIS A 104 -4.01 6.90 -1.19
CA HIS A 104 -3.28 6.82 0.07
C HIS A 104 -3.01 8.18 0.72
N PHE A 105 -3.51 9.28 0.15
CA PHE A 105 -3.26 10.64 0.63
C PHE A 105 -3.52 10.84 2.14
N PHE A 106 -4.65 10.33 2.63
CA PHE A 106 -5.00 10.43 4.05
C PHE A 106 -4.15 9.52 4.95
N ALA A 107 -3.59 8.43 4.42
CA ALA A 107 -2.64 7.59 5.14
C ALA A 107 -1.29 8.31 5.37
N PHE A 108 -1.00 9.35 4.59
CA PHE A 108 0.20 10.17 4.69
C PHE A 108 -0.08 11.59 5.19
N HIS A 109 -1.09 11.75 6.05
CA HIS A 109 -1.45 13.05 6.67
C HIS A 109 -1.69 14.18 5.66
N GLY A 110 -2.10 13.85 4.44
CA GLY A 110 -2.32 14.83 3.38
C GLY A 110 -1.06 15.28 2.63
N SER A 111 0.04 14.53 2.70
CA SER A 111 1.20 14.76 1.83
C SER A 111 1.05 14.00 0.51
N LEU A 112 0.85 14.73 -0.59
CA LEU A 112 0.91 14.14 -1.94
C LEU A 112 2.32 13.68 -2.30
N LEU A 113 3.36 14.32 -1.76
CA LEU A 113 4.73 13.92 -2.02
C LEU A 113 5.02 12.55 -1.42
N ALA A 114 4.53 12.29 -0.20
CA ALA A 114 4.67 11.01 0.47
C ALA A 114 3.90 9.85 -0.21
N THR A 115 2.94 10.12 -1.10
CA THR A 115 2.23 9.09 -1.87
C THR A 115 2.95 8.69 -3.16
N VAL A 116 3.97 9.43 -3.60
CA VAL A 116 4.75 9.11 -4.82
C VAL A 116 5.25 7.66 -4.87
N PRO A 117 5.74 7.06 -3.77
CA PRO A 117 6.18 5.67 -3.78
C PRO A 117 5.02 4.70 -4.10
N TYR A 118 3.81 5.02 -3.66
CA TYR A 118 2.61 4.25 -3.99
C TYR A 118 2.19 4.47 -5.44
N MET A 119 2.41 5.66 -6.01
CA MET A 119 2.22 5.87 -7.45
C MET A 119 3.16 4.98 -8.28
N VAL A 120 4.43 4.84 -7.87
CA VAL A 120 5.40 3.94 -8.52
C VAL A 120 4.94 2.48 -8.42
N VAL A 121 4.44 2.06 -7.27
CA VAL A 121 3.87 0.71 -7.07
C VAL A 121 2.63 0.51 -7.96
N GLY A 122 1.72 1.48 -8.02
CA GLY A 122 0.54 1.43 -8.89
C GLY A 122 0.90 1.35 -10.38
N LEU A 123 1.95 2.05 -10.80
CA LEU A 123 2.51 1.95 -12.14
C LEU A 123 3.05 0.54 -12.40
N PHE A 124 3.85 0.02 -11.49
CA PHE A 124 4.40 -1.32 -11.58
C PHE A 124 3.29 -2.38 -11.74
N PHE A 125 2.29 -2.36 -10.87
CA PHE A 125 1.18 -3.31 -10.95
C PHE A 125 0.39 -3.18 -12.25
N SER A 126 0.20 -1.96 -12.75
CA SER A 126 -0.46 -1.73 -14.04
C SER A 126 0.33 -2.33 -15.20
N LEU A 127 1.65 -2.19 -15.21
CA LEU A 127 2.52 -2.75 -16.25
C LEU A 127 2.56 -4.29 -16.18
N VAL A 128 2.71 -4.87 -14.98
CA VAL A 128 2.68 -6.33 -14.79
C VAL A 128 1.35 -6.91 -15.23
N TYR A 129 0.24 -6.27 -14.86
CA TYR A 129 -1.10 -6.69 -15.26
C TYR A 129 -1.26 -6.67 -16.78
N LEU A 130 -0.86 -5.59 -17.46
CA LEU A 130 -0.99 -5.48 -18.90
C LEU A 130 -0.08 -6.47 -19.65
N TRP A 131 1.10 -6.76 -19.10
CA TRP A 131 2.05 -7.73 -19.65
C TRP A 131 1.54 -9.17 -19.53
N ARG A 132 1.10 -9.58 -18.33
CA ARG A 132 0.77 -10.99 -18.05
C ARG A 132 -0.71 -11.31 -18.17
N ARG A 133 -1.57 -10.29 -18.22
CA ARG A 133 -3.04 -10.41 -18.25
C ARG A 133 -3.57 -11.36 -17.17
N ASN A 134 -2.91 -11.35 -16.01
CA ASN A 134 -3.20 -12.24 -14.91
C ASN A 134 -3.31 -11.43 -13.61
N LEU A 135 -4.52 -11.31 -13.09
CA LEU A 135 -4.82 -10.57 -11.86
C LEU A 135 -4.18 -11.24 -10.63
N TRP A 136 -4.13 -12.57 -10.59
CA TRP A 136 -3.57 -13.32 -9.46
C TRP A 136 -2.08 -13.02 -9.25
N LEU A 137 -1.34 -12.80 -10.34
CA LEU A 137 0.09 -12.44 -10.22
C LEU A 137 0.27 -11.08 -9.55
N VAL A 138 -0.58 -10.11 -9.91
CA VAL A 138 -0.57 -8.77 -9.33
C VAL A 138 -0.99 -8.83 -7.87
N LEU A 139 -2.08 -9.56 -7.59
CA LEU A 139 -2.61 -9.75 -6.24
C LEU A 139 -1.56 -10.35 -5.31
N VAL A 140 -0.88 -11.42 -5.72
CA VAL A 140 0.17 -12.03 -4.91
C VAL A 140 1.34 -11.06 -4.71
N ALA A 141 1.76 -10.33 -5.75
CA ALA A 141 2.82 -9.33 -5.61
C ALA A 141 2.42 -8.20 -4.64
N HIS A 142 1.16 -7.78 -4.67
CA HIS A 142 0.61 -6.76 -3.79
C HIS A 142 0.48 -7.26 -2.35
N MET A 143 0.01 -8.49 -2.15
CA MET A 143 -0.03 -9.12 -0.84
C MET A 143 1.37 -9.26 -0.23
N VAL A 144 2.37 -9.64 -1.03
CA VAL A 144 3.77 -9.68 -0.59
C VAL A 144 4.24 -8.28 -0.19
N PHE A 145 3.91 -7.25 -0.96
CA PHE A 145 4.24 -5.86 -0.62
C PHE A 145 3.61 -5.43 0.71
N ASN A 146 2.35 -5.81 0.96
CA ASN A 146 1.60 -5.48 2.17
C ASN A 146 1.85 -6.44 3.33
N SER A 147 2.72 -7.44 3.19
CA SER A 147 2.97 -8.46 4.23
C SER A 147 3.93 -8.00 5.33
N ALA A 148 4.64 -6.88 5.15
CA ALA A 148 5.61 -6.40 6.13
C ALA A 148 5.00 -6.18 7.55
N PRO A 149 3.81 -5.58 7.71
CA PRO A 149 3.14 -5.49 9.02
C PRO A 149 2.76 -6.84 9.60
N PHE A 150 2.34 -7.81 8.77
CA PHE A 150 2.01 -9.17 9.23
C PHE A 150 3.25 -9.86 9.85
N PHE A 151 4.39 -9.83 9.15
CA PHE A 151 5.62 -10.43 9.66
C PHE A 151 6.17 -9.69 10.89
N ALA A 152 6.03 -8.36 10.95
CA ALA A 152 6.39 -7.58 12.13
C ALA A 152 5.55 -7.98 13.36
N SER A 153 4.22 -8.09 13.19
CA SER A 153 3.32 -8.55 14.26
C SER A 153 3.63 -9.98 14.69
N LEU A 154 3.84 -10.90 13.74
CA LEU A 154 4.19 -12.29 14.02
C LEU A 154 5.48 -12.42 14.83
N LEU A 155 6.51 -11.63 14.49
CA LEU A 155 7.77 -11.62 15.23
C LEU A 155 7.58 -11.17 16.68
N ILE A 156 6.74 -10.15 16.92
CA ILE A 156 6.40 -9.71 18.28
C ILE A 156 5.72 -10.83 19.05
N VAL A 157 4.79 -11.58 18.44
CA VAL A 157 4.14 -12.73 19.09
C VAL A 157 5.15 -13.79 19.51
N LEU A 158 6.10 -14.10 18.62
CA LEU A 158 7.08 -15.17 18.85
C LEU A 158 8.16 -14.79 19.86
N LEU A 159 8.48 -13.49 20.01
CA LEU A 159 9.52 -12.98 20.91
C LEU A 159 8.99 -12.41 22.22
N GLY A 160 7.71 -12.04 22.27
CA GLY A 160 7.06 -11.37 23.39
C GLY A 160 5.92 -12.15 24.04
N GLY A 161 5.75 -13.42 23.67
CA GLY A 161 4.91 -14.41 24.36
C GLY A 161 5.70 -15.22 25.40
#